data_AF-A0AAE3FXB5-F1
#
_entry.id   AF-A0AAE3FXB5-F1
#
_cell.length_a   1.000
_cell.length_b   1.000
_cell.length_c   1.000
_cell.angle_alpha   90.00
_cell.angle_beta   90.00
_cell.angle_gamma   90.00
#
_symmetry.space_group_name_H-M   'P 1'
#
loop_
_entity.id
_entity.type
_entity.pdbx_description
1 polymer ?
#
loop_
_entity_poly.entity_id
_entity_poly.type
_entity_poly.pdbx_seq_one_letter_code
_entity_poly.pdbx_strand_id
1 'polypeptide(L)' 'MKKNELMHMHALLAQLVEDLVSREVVSSAHFEPYRSLDITPVDFRVRRDRHEEAVLLLASLLASAVTDTEQSTESVHAR' A
#
# COMPACT_ATOMS: atom_id res chain seq x y z
N MET A 1 -16.20 7.24 -5.47
CA MET A 1 -16.13 7.26 -4.00
C MET A 1 -16.16 8.70 -3.48
N LYS A 2 -16.88 8.96 -2.39
CA LYS A 2 -16.85 10.22 -1.65
C LYS A 2 -15.50 10.40 -0.95
N LYS A 3 -15.15 11.63 -0.55
CA LYS A 3 -13.86 11.91 0.13
C LYS A 3 -13.68 11.07 1.39
N ASN A 4 -14.71 10.96 2.23
CA ASN A 4 -14.62 10.18 3.47
C ASN A 4 -14.41 8.69 3.20
N GLU A 5 -15.10 8.12 2.20
CA GLU A 5 -14.92 6.72 1.77
C GLU A 5 -13.48 6.49 1.28
N LEU A 6 -12.94 7.46 0.52
CA LEU A 6 -11.57 7.39 0.00
C LEU A 6 -10.52 7.50 1.11
N MET A 7 -10.72 8.37 2.10
CA MET A 7 -9.86 8.45 3.27
C MET A 7 -9.90 7.16 4.11
N HIS A 8 -11.07 6.53 4.22
CA HIS A 8 -11.19 5.24 4.91
C HIS A 8 -10.44 4.13 4.16
N MET A 9 -10.56 4.07 2.82
CA MET A 9 -9.75 3.15 2.03
C MET A 9 -8.26 3.43 2.18
N HIS A 10 -7.87 4.70 2.17
CA HIS A 10 -6.47 5.09 2.40
C HIS A 10 -5.96 4.57 3.75
N ALA A 11 -6.75 4.70 4.82
CA ALA A 11 -6.41 4.18 6.13
C ALA A 11 -6.25 2.66 6.15
N LEU A 12 -7.17 1.92 5.52
CA LEU A 12 -7.10 0.46 5.46
C LEU A 12 -5.89 -0.04 4.68
N LEU A 13 -5.55 0.59 3.56
CA LEU A 13 -4.37 0.21 2.78
C LEU A 13 -3.07 0.54 3.53
N ALA A 14 -3.01 1.69 4.21
CA ALA A 14 -1.87 2.03 5.06
C ALA A 14 -1.71 1.02 6.22
N GLN A 15 -2.81 0.57 6.83
CA GLN A 15 -2.78 -0.47 7.85
C GLN A 15 -2.25 -1.81 7.31
N LEU A 16 -2.63 -2.16 6.07
CA LEU A 16 -2.13 -3.37 5.42
C LEU A 16 -0.62 -3.27 5.13
N VAL A 17 -0.13 -2.10 4.73
CA VAL A 17 1.31 -1.85 4.59
C VAL A 17 2.04 -2.12 5.92
N GLU A 18 1.55 -1.56 7.02
CA GLU A 18 2.14 -1.80 8.35
C GLU A 18 2.13 -3.28 8.72
N ASP A 19 1.04 -4.00 8.44
CA ASP A 19 0.93 -5.43 8.72
C ASP A 19 1.94 -6.25 7.89
N LEU A 20 2.07 -6.00 6.58
CA LEU A 20 3.02 -6.71 5.72
C LEU A 20 4.48 -6.43 6.11
N VAL A 21 4.80 -5.19 6.44
CA VAL A 21 6.16 -4.81 6.87
C VAL A 21 6.47 -5.41 8.24
N SER A 22 5.54 -5.34 9.20
CA SER A 22 5.76 -5.89 10.55
C SER A 22 5.91 -7.41 10.57
N ARG A 23 5.31 -8.11 9.60
CA ARG A 23 5.45 -9.55 9.38
C ARG A 23 6.64 -9.92 8.50
N GLU A 24 7.47 -8.95 8.10
CA GLU A 24 8.63 -9.14 7.22
C GLU A 24 8.27 -9.78 5.86
N VAL A 25 7.02 -9.67 5.40
CA VAL A 25 6.58 -10.18 4.09
C VAL A 25 7.20 -9.36 2.95
N VAL A 26 7.35 -8.05 3.17
CA VAL A 26 7.96 -7.14 2.22
C VAL A 26 8.77 -6.08 2.97
N SER A 27 9.91 -5.67 2.40
CA SER A 27 10.72 -4.60 2.97
C SER A 27 9.94 -3.29 3.02
N SER A 28 10.13 -2.51 4.09
CA SER A 28 9.55 -1.17 4.20
C SER A 28 9.93 -0.27 3.02
N ALA A 29 11.12 -0.45 2.43
CA ALA A 29 11.62 0.29 1.28
C ALA A 29 10.72 0.15 0.03
N HIS A 30 9.97 -0.95 -0.10
CA HIS A 30 9.01 -1.15 -1.18
C HIS A 30 7.94 -0.06 -1.23
N PHE A 31 7.58 0.50 -0.08
CA PHE A 31 6.57 1.54 0.05
C PHE A 31 7.13 2.97 0.08
N GLU A 32 8.41 3.16 -0.25
CA GLU A 32 9.02 4.50 -0.35
C GLU A 32 8.33 5.43 -1.37
N PRO A 33 7.86 4.95 -2.54
CA PRO A 33 7.11 5.80 -3.48
C PRO A 33 5.85 6.40 -2.85
N TYR A 34 5.17 5.64 -1.99
CA TYR A 34 4.02 6.15 -1.24
C TYR A 34 4.42 7.17 -0.18
N ARG A 35 5.48 6.90 0.62
CA ARG A 35 5.99 7.87 1.60
C ARG A 35 6.41 9.19 0.96
N SER A 36 6.95 9.13 -0.25
CA SER A 36 7.35 10.30 -1.04
C SER A 36 6.17 11.20 -1.45
N LEU A 37 4.92 10.72 -1.40
CA LEU A 37 3.75 11.56 -1.63
C LEU A 37 3.46 12.53 -0.48
N ASP A 38 4.03 12.28 0.71
CA ASP A 38 3.84 13.05 1.95
C ASP A 38 2.36 13.30 2.27
N ILE A 39 1.55 12.24 2.16
CA ILE A 39 0.11 12.26 2.46
C ILE A 39 -0.21 11.08 3.34
N THR A 40 -0.97 11.35 4.39
CA THR A 40 -1.48 10.34 5.33
C THR A 40 -3.01 10.25 5.25
N PRO A 41 -3.60 9.15 5.75
CA PRO A 41 -5.06 8.99 5.82
C PRO A 41 -5.76 10.02 6.71
N VAL A 42 -5.05 10.65 7.64
CA VAL A 42 -5.59 11.64 8.59
C VAL A 42 -5.52 13.08 8.07
N ASP A 43 -5.03 13.31 6.85
CA ASP A 43 -4.92 14.63 6.27
C ASP A 43 -6.25 15.18 5.72
N PHE A 44 -7.20 15.49 6.61
CA PHE A 44 -8.55 15.97 6.25
C PHE A 44 -8.58 17.22 5.35
N ARG A 45 -7.52 18.02 5.35
CA ARG A 45 -7.41 19.25 4.55
C ARG A 45 -6.90 19.00 3.13
N VAL A 46 -6.25 17.86 2.89
CA VAL A 46 -5.72 17.50 1.57
C VAL A 46 -6.88 17.28 0.58
N ARG A 47 -6.64 17.59 -0.70
CA ARG A 47 -7.65 17.47 -1.75
C ARG A 47 -8.01 16.00 -2.01
N ARG A 48 -9.23 15.75 -2.49
CA ARG A 48 -9.75 14.39 -2.73
C ARG A 48 -8.88 13.60 -3.72
N ASP A 49 -8.44 14.25 -4.79
CA ASP A 49 -7.60 13.67 -5.83
C ASP A 49 -6.23 13.19 -5.31
N ARG A 50 -5.69 13.87 -4.30
CA ARG A 50 -4.44 13.45 -3.64
C ARG A 50 -4.62 12.18 -2.81
N HIS A 51 -5.76 12.02 -2.13
CA HIS A 51 -6.08 10.72 -1.52
C HIS A 51 -6.33 9.62 -2.57
N GLU A 52 -6.82 9.99 -3.76
CA GLU A 52 -7.08 9.03 -4.85
C GLU A 52 -5.77 8.49 -5.40
N GLU A 53 -4.81 9.37 -5.66
CA GLU A 53 -3.44 9.04 -6.03
C GLU A 53 -2.77 8.11 -5.01
N ALA A 54 -2.85 8.45 -3.72
CA ALA A 54 -2.30 7.63 -2.65
C ALA A 54 -2.92 6.21 -2.62
N VAL A 55 -4.24 6.11 -2.73
CA VAL A 55 -4.96 4.83 -2.74
C VAL A 55 -4.57 3.98 -3.94
N LEU A 56 -4.51 4.56 -5.15
CA LEU A 56 -4.12 3.83 -6.35
C LEU A 56 -2.67 3.35 -6.28
N LEU A 57 -1.76 4.19 -5.80
CA LEU A 57 -0.36 3.82 -5.63
C LEU A 57 -0.20 2.69 -4.60
N LEU A 58 -0.84 2.82 -3.43
CA LEU A 58 -0.81 1.78 -2.41
C LEU A 58 -1.37 0.46 -2.92
N ALA A 59 -2.51 0.49 -3.62
CA ALA A 59 -3.11 -0.72 -4.18
C ALA A 59 -2.15 -1.42 -5.17
N SER A 60 -1.45 -0.65 -6.02
CA SER A 60 -0.45 -1.20 -6.94
C SER A 60 0.75 -1.82 -6.21
N LEU A 61 1.27 -1.14 -5.17
CA LEU A 61 2.41 -1.63 -4.40
C LEU A 61 2.06 -2.87 -3.57
N LEU A 62 0.85 -2.92 -3.01
CA LEU A 62 0.34 -4.08 -2.29
C LEU A 62 0.14 -5.27 -3.22
N ALA A 63 -0.41 -5.05 -4.42
CA ALA A 63 -0.54 -6.10 -5.42
C ALA A 63 0.82 -6.70 -5.81
N SER A 64 1.84 -5.86 -6.08
CA SER A 64 3.17 -6.36 -6.42
C SER A 64 3.83 -7.11 -5.26
N ALA A 65 3.68 -6.62 -4.02
CA ALA A 65 4.22 -7.30 -2.84
C ALA A 65 3.69 -8.74 -2.68
N VAL A 66 2.40 -8.95 -2.96
CA VAL A 66 1.77 -10.28 -2.88
C VAL A 66 2.19 -11.16 -4.05
N THR A 67 2.20 -10.64 -5.28
CA THR A 67 2.60 -11.43 -6.47
C THR A 67 4.06 -11.90 -6.40
N ASP A 68 4.98 -11.04 -5.93
CA ASP A 68 6.40 -11.41 -5.80
C ASP A 68 6.60 -12.50 -4.73
N THR A 69 5.76 -12.49 -3.69
CA THR A 69 5.76 -13.53 -2.64
C THR A 69 5.32 -14.87 -3.22
N GLU A 70 4.26 -14.91 -4.03
CA GLU A 70 3.77 -16.15 -4.66
C GLU A 70 4.81 -16.76 -5.61
N GLN A 71 5.44 -15.95 -6.47
CA GLN A 71 6.49 -16.42 -7.39
C GLN A 71 7.72 -16.99 -6.66
N SER A 72 8.10 -16.38 -5.54
CA SER A 72 9.21 -16.86 -4.72
C SER A 72 8.93 -18.26 -4.17
N THR A 73 7.69 -18.55 -3.75
CA THR A 73 7.29 -19.86 -3.23
C THR A 73 7.22 -20.96 -4.30
N GLU A 74 6.78 -20.65 -5.53
CA GLU A 74 6.74 -21.63 -6.63
C GLU A 74 8.14 -22.06 -7.09
N SER A 75 9.11 -21.12 -7.10
CA SER A 75 10.49 -21.41 -7.53
C SER A 75 11.25 -22.39 -6.63
N VAL A 76 10.85 -22.48 -5.35
CA VAL A 76 11.44 -23.40 -4.37
C VAL A 76 10.86 -24.82 -4.50
N HIS A 77 9.61 -24.95 -4.93
CA HIS A 77 8.94 -26.25 -5.11
C HIS A 77 9.18 -26.91 -6.48
N ALA A 78 9.70 -26.17 -7.46
CA ALA A 78 10.03 -26.69 -8.80
C ALA A 78 11.48 -27.19 -8.95
N ARG A 79 12.24 -27.35 -7.86
CA ARG A 79 13.63 -27.83 -7.85
C ARG A 79 13.78 -29.22 -7.24
#